data_AF-A0A956MRW0-F1
#
_entry.id   AF-A0A956MRW0-F1
#
_cell.length_a   1.000
_cell.length_b   1.000
_cell.length_c   1.000
_cell.angle_alpha   90.00
_cell.angle_beta   90.00
_cell.angle_gamma   90.00
#
_symmetry.space_group_name_H-M   'P 1'
#
loop_
_entity.id
_entity.type
_entity.pdbx_description
1 polymer ?
#
loop_
_entity_poly.entity_id
_entity_poly.type
_entity_poly.pdbx_seq_one_letter_code
_entity_poly.pdbx_strand_id
1 'polypeptide(L)'
;MQGIVQASRLNVRARPDRDGKIVGSLLNGTIIDVLGQKGGWFEISYTGLSAFVNDDFIELISKPKAMKGVVTANLLNVRAQPSLNGRIVGSVIGGAVVNILARHGEWLEIEFNSGIAFVHRDFVDMHTADELKRGVVSVGLLNVRSQPGLAGSIVGQLAQNETVNIVARVGEWYEIKFNGSSAFVHSAFVDTDSFAISDEPDAPVEVSAREEDEDDSRIPHAPDIIDSHDSPDTAPLEPVHKMPVAGNSHAQNVARTWNKFGNLLDVMSHDIGIDTGAAVAVLCVESSGKGFEADNQNRMIIRFENHKFWSYWGRQNPEKFHAHFQYKKGEAWKEHKWRKSLSDEWRTFHGNQAAEWQVLEFARSIDDSAALQSISMGAPQIMGFHYQRIGYDTVQDMFEKFNAEIRFHILGLFDFFDNSMIQALKKLEFVTFAGKYNGSGQMEKYGQWIRNHYDAYKKLIV
;
A
#
# COMPACT_ATOMS: atom_id res chain seq x y z
N MET A 1 -4.27 13.30 19.96
CA MET A 1 -4.99 12.01 20.08
C MET A 1 -6.34 12.20 19.42
N GLN A 2 -6.93 11.20 18.76
CA GLN A 2 -8.27 11.36 18.20
C GLN A 2 -9.32 10.84 19.17
N GLY A 3 -10.50 11.46 19.17
CA GLY A 3 -11.66 11.01 19.92
C GLY A 3 -12.90 10.97 19.03
N ILE A 4 -13.81 10.03 19.27
CA ILE A 4 -15.10 9.96 18.57
C ILE A 4 -16.23 10.36 19.52
N VAL A 5 -17.14 11.21 19.04
CA VAL A 5 -18.28 11.69 19.82
C VAL A 5 -19.32 10.58 19.98
N GLN A 6 -19.65 10.24 21.22
CA GLN A 6 -20.63 9.20 21.56
C GLN A 6 -22.04 9.75 21.82
N ALA A 7 -22.19 11.04 22.10
CA ALA A 7 -23.50 11.67 22.26
C ALA A 7 -24.18 11.94 20.92
N SER A 8 -25.51 11.76 20.83
CA SER A 8 -26.32 12.15 19.64
C SER A 8 -26.03 13.59 19.21
N ARG A 9 -25.84 14.48 20.19
CA ARG A 9 -25.35 15.85 20.02
C ARG A 9 -24.55 16.29 21.23
N LEU A 10 -23.30 16.70 21.02
CA LEU A 10 -22.38 17.20 22.03
C LEU A 10 -22.16 18.70 21.87
N ASN A 11 -22.30 19.48 22.95
CA ASN A 11 -22.04 20.92 22.92
C ASN A 11 -20.54 21.22 22.92
N VAL A 12 -20.11 22.13 22.05
CA VAL A 12 -18.76 22.71 22.04
C VAL A 12 -18.80 24.04 22.78
N ARG A 13 -17.88 24.25 23.72
CA ARG A 13 -17.86 25.43 24.60
C ARG A 13 -16.56 26.22 24.50
N ALA A 14 -16.65 27.52 24.76
CA ALA A 14 -15.48 28.41 24.76
C ALA A 14 -14.53 28.21 25.94
N ARG A 15 -14.97 27.53 27.01
CA ARG A 15 -14.21 27.24 28.23
C ARG A 15 -14.53 25.82 28.72
N PRO A 16 -13.60 25.15 29.44
CA PRO A 16 -13.77 23.78 29.93
C PRO A 16 -14.62 23.74 31.21
N ASP A 17 -15.88 24.20 31.11
CA ASP A 17 -16.85 24.16 32.21
C ASP A 17 -18.29 24.13 31.68
N ARG A 18 -19.24 23.71 32.53
CA ARG A 18 -20.65 23.50 32.13
C ARG A 18 -21.41 24.82 31.88
N ASP A 19 -20.88 25.95 32.35
CA ASP A 19 -21.48 27.28 32.20
C ASP A 19 -20.85 28.06 31.03
N GLY A 20 -19.78 27.52 30.43
CA GLY A 20 -19.05 28.11 29.32
C GLY A 20 -19.96 28.31 28.12
N LYS A 21 -19.85 29.48 27.47
CA LYS A 21 -20.66 29.82 26.29
C LYS A 21 -20.57 28.70 25.26
N ILE A 22 -21.73 28.17 24.85
CA ILE A 22 -21.83 27.21 23.75
C ILE A 22 -21.48 27.95 22.46
N VAL A 23 -20.45 27.48 21.77
CA VAL A 23 -19.95 28.03 20.51
C VAL A 23 -20.28 27.14 19.32
N GLY A 24 -20.79 25.93 19.57
CA GLY A 24 -21.24 25.02 18.53
C GLY A 24 -21.71 23.68 19.09
N SER A 25 -21.90 22.71 18.20
CA SER A 25 -22.17 21.33 18.58
C SER A 25 -21.55 20.35 17.59
N LEU A 26 -21.23 19.16 18.08
CA LEU A 26 -20.79 17.99 17.32
C LEU A 26 -21.87 16.91 17.37
N LEU A 27 -21.97 16.08 16.35
CA LEU A 27 -22.92 14.97 16.29
C LEU A 27 -22.23 13.66 16.68
N ASN A 28 -23.01 12.64 17.05
CA ASN A 28 -22.50 11.28 17.24
C ASN A 28 -21.66 10.84 16.03
N GLY A 29 -20.57 10.14 16.30
CA GLY A 29 -19.61 9.67 15.29
C GLY A 29 -18.64 10.75 14.79
N THR A 30 -18.75 12.00 15.24
CA THR A 30 -17.79 13.04 14.85
C THR A 30 -16.42 12.74 15.46
N ILE A 31 -15.41 12.57 14.61
CA ILE A 31 -14.01 12.44 15.05
C ILE A 31 -13.43 13.84 15.26
N ILE A 32 -12.74 14.01 16.39
CA ILE A 32 -12.07 15.25 16.79
C ILE A 32 -10.60 14.98 17.10
N ASP A 33 -9.75 15.95 16.79
CA ASP A 33 -8.40 16.00 17.33
C ASP A 33 -8.45 16.58 18.75
N VAL A 34 -8.08 15.75 19.72
CA VAL A 34 -7.85 16.15 21.10
C VAL A 34 -6.44 16.74 21.21
N LEU A 35 -6.41 18.05 21.42
CA LEU A 35 -5.21 18.88 21.56
C LEU A 35 -4.68 18.89 23.00
N GLY A 36 -5.55 18.61 23.97
CA GLY A 36 -5.21 18.58 25.39
C GLY A 36 -6.42 18.16 26.24
N GLN A 37 -6.20 17.96 27.53
CA GLN A 37 -7.27 17.66 28.49
C GLN A 37 -7.14 18.56 29.72
N LYS A 38 -8.26 19.10 30.19
CA LYS A 38 -8.33 19.92 31.40
C LYS A 38 -9.62 19.68 32.16
N GLY A 39 -9.54 18.98 33.28
CA GLY A 39 -10.61 18.88 34.28
C GLY A 39 -11.94 18.35 33.76
N GLY A 40 -11.96 17.20 33.07
CA GLY A 40 -13.19 16.63 32.51
C GLY A 40 -13.58 17.17 31.11
N TRP A 41 -12.63 17.83 30.43
CA TRP A 41 -12.84 18.42 29.11
C TRP A 41 -11.65 18.16 28.20
N PHE A 42 -11.92 17.81 26.95
CA PHE A 42 -10.95 17.80 25.88
C PHE A 42 -10.92 19.14 25.16
N GLU A 43 -9.70 19.68 24.97
CA GLU A 43 -9.44 20.82 24.12
C GLU A 43 -9.38 20.36 22.66
N ILE A 44 -10.08 21.07 21.78
CA ILE A 44 -10.19 20.81 20.34
C ILE A 44 -10.01 22.10 19.55
N SER A 45 -9.72 21.98 18.26
CA SER A 45 -9.89 23.09 17.31
C SER A 45 -11.31 23.07 16.75
N TYR A 46 -12.08 24.13 16.97
CA TYR A 46 -13.43 24.28 16.42
C TYR A 46 -13.52 25.59 15.65
N THR A 47 -13.80 25.52 14.34
CA THR A 47 -13.82 26.68 13.42
C THR A 47 -12.51 27.49 13.43
N GLY A 48 -11.37 26.83 13.69
CA GLY A 48 -10.05 27.46 13.76
C GLY A 48 -9.72 28.15 15.09
N LEU A 49 -10.58 28.02 16.11
CA LEU A 49 -10.37 28.54 17.46
C LEU A 49 -10.28 27.41 18.47
N SER A 50 -9.54 27.63 19.56
CA SER A 50 -9.51 26.70 20.70
C SER A 50 -10.90 26.65 21.36
N ALA A 51 -11.39 25.44 21.58
CA ALA A 51 -12.68 25.17 22.21
C ALA A 51 -12.64 23.85 22.99
N PHE A 52 -13.70 23.58 23.77
CA PHE A 52 -13.73 22.48 24.72
C PHE A 52 -14.99 21.63 24.57
N VAL A 53 -14.84 20.32 24.70
CA VAL A 53 -15.93 19.35 24.78
C VAL A 53 -15.75 18.48 26.01
N ASN A 54 -16.85 18.06 26.63
CA ASN A 54 -16.79 17.24 27.84
C ASN A 54 -16.34 15.81 27.47
N ASP A 55 -15.37 15.28 28.20
CA ASP A 55 -14.70 14.02 27.89
C ASP A 55 -15.58 12.79 28.08
N ASP A 56 -16.58 12.84 28.97
CA ASP A 56 -17.58 11.77 29.17
C ASP A 56 -18.31 11.37 27.87
N PHE A 57 -18.34 12.25 26.87
CA PHE A 57 -19.00 12.02 25.58
C PHE A 57 -18.03 11.71 24.44
N ILE A 58 -16.76 11.49 24.76
CA ILE A 58 -15.71 11.24 23.78
C ILE A 58 -15.02 9.92 24.11
N GLU A 59 -15.12 8.96 23.20
CA GLU A 59 -14.31 7.76 23.26
C GLU A 59 -12.96 8.04 22.60
N LEU A 60 -11.88 7.97 23.39
CA LEU A 60 -10.53 8.14 22.86
C LEU A 60 -10.14 6.94 21.99
N ILE A 61 -9.72 7.24 20.77
CA ILE A 61 -9.37 6.25 19.78
C ILE A 61 -7.94 5.79 20.06
N SER A 62 -7.79 4.64 20.74
CA SER A 62 -6.50 4.05 21.15
C SER A 62 -5.76 3.34 20.00
N LYS A 63 -6.49 2.97 18.94
CA LYS A 63 -5.99 2.58 17.61
C LYS A 63 -6.95 3.19 16.59
N PRO A 64 -6.52 4.06 15.65
CA PRO A 64 -7.42 4.57 14.63
C PRO A 64 -8.01 3.41 13.83
N LYS A 65 -9.32 3.13 13.99
CA LYS A 65 -10.02 2.34 12.96
C LYS A 65 -9.94 3.17 11.69
N ALA A 66 -9.35 2.61 10.63
CA ALA A 66 -9.24 3.31 9.36
C ALA A 66 -10.66 3.69 8.91
N MET A 67 -10.93 4.98 8.75
CA MET A 67 -12.18 5.42 8.16
C MET A 67 -12.03 5.36 6.65
N LYS A 68 -13.03 4.83 5.96
CA LYS A 68 -13.07 4.83 4.50
C LYS A 68 -14.27 5.62 4.01
N GLY A 69 -14.18 6.14 2.79
CA GLY A 69 -15.28 6.88 2.18
C GLY A 69 -15.43 6.54 0.71
N VAL A 70 -16.66 6.36 0.25
CA VAL A 70 -16.96 6.11 -1.16
C VAL A 70 -17.39 7.42 -1.81
N VAL A 71 -16.70 7.79 -2.89
CA VAL A 71 -17.01 9.03 -3.60
C VAL A 71 -18.33 8.89 -4.35
N THR A 72 -19.30 9.75 -4.03
CA THR A 72 -20.65 9.71 -4.62
C THR A 72 -20.81 10.64 -5.82
N ALA A 73 -19.93 11.63 -5.98
CA ALA A 73 -19.90 12.52 -7.14
C ALA A 73 -19.27 11.82 -8.35
N ASN A 74 -19.72 12.13 -9.58
CA ASN A 74 -19.11 11.60 -10.81
C ASN A 74 -17.59 11.87 -10.88
N LEU A 75 -17.17 13.06 -10.45
CA LEU A 75 -15.78 13.46 -10.31
C LEU A 75 -15.66 14.48 -9.16
N LEU A 76 -14.93 14.10 -8.11
CA LEU A 76 -14.72 14.90 -6.91
C LEU A 76 -13.36 15.59 -6.95
N ASN A 77 -13.35 16.91 -6.83
CA ASN A 77 -12.10 17.67 -6.74
C ASN A 77 -11.39 17.42 -5.40
N VAL A 78 -10.08 17.19 -5.47
CA VAL A 78 -9.18 17.06 -4.32
C VAL A 78 -8.39 18.35 -4.17
N ARG A 79 -8.29 18.89 -2.96
CA ARG A 79 -7.70 20.20 -2.68
C ARG A 79 -6.54 20.13 -1.68
N ALA A 80 -5.60 21.07 -1.80
CA ALA A 80 -4.45 21.17 -0.90
C ALA A 80 -4.82 21.64 0.52
N GLN A 81 -5.99 22.26 0.69
CA GLN A 81 -6.48 22.83 1.95
C GLN A 81 -7.99 22.59 2.07
N PRO A 82 -8.55 22.51 3.29
CA PRO A 82 -9.98 22.29 3.54
C PRO A 82 -10.80 23.58 3.28
N SER A 83 -10.83 24.03 2.02
CA SER A 83 -11.52 25.25 1.60
C SER A 83 -11.91 25.21 0.12
N LEU A 84 -13.04 25.82 -0.24
CA LEU A 84 -13.46 25.98 -1.64
C LEU A 84 -12.48 26.84 -2.46
N ASN A 85 -11.70 27.69 -1.79
CA ASN A 85 -10.64 28.49 -2.40
C ASN A 85 -9.28 27.77 -2.41
N GLY A 86 -9.18 26.59 -1.78
CA GLY A 86 -7.96 25.80 -1.77
C GLY A 86 -7.61 25.32 -3.19
N ARG A 87 -6.32 25.39 -3.56
CA ARG A 87 -5.84 24.94 -4.86
C ARG A 87 -6.24 23.48 -5.11
N ILE A 88 -6.82 23.20 -6.27
CA ILE A 88 -7.11 21.83 -6.72
C ILE A 88 -5.79 21.13 -7.02
N VAL A 89 -5.57 19.98 -6.40
CA VAL A 89 -4.36 19.15 -6.55
C VAL A 89 -4.63 17.85 -7.30
N GLY A 90 -5.91 17.55 -7.58
CA GLY A 90 -6.31 16.39 -8.35
C GLY A 90 -7.82 16.18 -8.30
N SER A 91 -8.26 14.99 -8.70
CA SER A 91 -9.64 14.57 -8.64
C SER A 91 -9.76 13.07 -8.38
N VAL A 92 -10.90 12.65 -7.83
CA VAL A 92 -11.24 11.24 -7.57
C VAL A 92 -12.57 10.95 -8.26
N ILE A 93 -12.65 9.83 -8.98
CA ILE A 93 -13.86 9.43 -9.70
C ILE A 93 -14.94 8.89 -8.76
N GLY A 94 -16.21 8.99 -9.16
CA GLY A 94 -17.32 8.36 -8.46
C GLY A 94 -17.13 6.85 -8.30
N GLY A 95 -17.53 6.32 -7.16
CA GLY A 95 -17.37 4.92 -6.74
C GLY A 95 -15.99 4.57 -6.18
N ALA A 96 -14.98 5.46 -6.29
CA ALA A 96 -13.68 5.21 -5.68
C ALA A 96 -13.74 5.31 -4.15
N VAL A 97 -12.92 4.50 -3.48
CA VAL A 97 -12.79 4.49 -2.02
C VAL A 97 -11.55 5.29 -1.61
N VAL A 98 -11.73 6.20 -0.66
CA VAL A 98 -10.66 7.02 -0.07
C VAL A 98 -10.46 6.64 1.38
N ASN A 99 -9.20 6.60 1.82
CA ASN A 99 -8.85 6.53 3.25
C ASN A 99 -9.05 7.91 3.86
N ILE A 100 -9.88 8.00 4.90
CA ILE A 100 -10.17 9.22 5.65
C ILE A 100 -9.30 9.22 6.90
N LEU A 101 -8.43 10.23 6.99
CA LEU A 101 -7.47 10.40 8.09
C LEU A 101 -8.05 11.30 9.20
N ALA A 102 -8.83 12.31 8.82
CA ALA A 102 -9.43 13.26 9.74
C ALA A 102 -10.61 14.01 9.09
N ARG A 103 -11.39 14.73 9.90
CA ARG A 103 -12.46 15.63 9.45
C ARG A 103 -12.20 17.06 9.93
N HIS A 104 -12.26 18.01 9.00
CA HIS A 104 -12.11 19.45 9.22
C HIS A 104 -13.36 20.19 8.76
N GLY A 105 -14.40 20.20 9.61
CA GLY A 105 -15.70 20.77 9.26
C GLY A 105 -16.36 20.01 8.10
N GLU A 106 -16.53 20.68 6.96
CA GLU A 106 -17.10 20.09 5.73
C GLU A 106 -16.05 19.38 4.85
N TRP A 107 -14.81 19.28 5.32
CA TRP A 107 -13.72 18.67 4.58
C TRP A 107 -13.25 17.38 5.25
N LEU A 108 -12.98 16.37 4.45
CA LEU A 108 -12.33 15.14 4.86
C LEU A 108 -10.87 15.22 4.44
N GLU A 109 -9.98 15.04 5.40
CA GLU A 109 -8.56 14.82 5.15
C GLU A 109 -8.38 13.38 4.67
N ILE A 110 -7.82 13.22 3.49
CA ILE A 110 -7.61 11.93 2.85
C ILE A 110 -6.16 11.73 2.47
N GLU A 111 -5.76 10.47 2.38
CA GLU A 111 -4.53 10.12 1.67
C GLU A 111 -4.74 10.26 0.16
N PHE A 112 -3.88 11.04 -0.50
CA PHE A 112 -3.96 11.28 -1.94
C PHE A 112 -2.56 11.52 -2.52
N ASN A 113 -2.18 10.76 -3.56
CA ASN A 113 -0.87 10.82 -4.22
C ASN A 113 0.32 10.83 -3.24
N SER A 114 0.32 9.92 -2.27
CA SER A 114 1.42 9.74 -1.28
C SER A 114 1.63 10.95 -0.35
N GLY A 115 0.59 11.77 -0.19
CA GLY A 115 0.50 12.89 0.73
C GLY A 115 -0.92 13.07 1.25
N ILE A 116 -1.15 14.19 1.93
CA ILE A 116 -2.45 14.54 2.49
C ILE A 116 -3.14 15.54 1.58
N ALA A 117 -4.43 15.34 1.36
CA ALA A 117 -5.28 16.31 0.69
C ALA A 117 -6.70 16.31 1.27
N PHE A 118 -7.55 17.17 0.74
CA PHE A 118 -8.89 17.40 1.28
C PHE A 118 -9.96 17.24 0.22
N VAL A 119 -11.03 16.53 0.55
CA VAL A 119 -12.24 16.40 -0.27
C VAL A 119 -13.45 16.88 0.52
N HIS A 120 -14.49 17.36 -0.18
CA HIS A 120 -15.69 17.82 0.49
C HIS A 120 -16.57 16.64 0.91
N ARG A 121 -17.02 16.65 2.17
CA ARG A 121 -17.77 15.57 2.82
C ARG A 121 -19.05 15.19 2.08
N ASP A 122 -19.80 16.17 1.56
CA ASP A 122 -21.09 15.92 0.89
C ASP A 122 -20.99 14.97 -0.31
N PHE A 123 -19.79 14.75 -0.83
CA PHE A 123 -19.53 13.87 -1.96
C PHE A 123 -18.85 12.55 -1.56
N VAL A 124 -18.87 12.22 -0.27
CA VAL A 124 -18.24 11.01 0.28
C VAL A 124 -19.18 10.35 1.28
N ASP A 125 -19.62 9.15 0.97
CA ASP A 125 -20.35 8.31 1.91
C ASP A 125 -19.34 7.58 2.81
N MET A 126 -19.39 7.81 4.12
CA MET A 126 -18.35 7.36 5.05
C MET A 126 -18.72 6.04 5.72
N HIS A 127 -17.73 5.15 5.84
CA HIS A 127 -17.84 3.84 6.48
C HIS A 127 -16.67 3.64 7.45
N THR A 128 -16.93 2.95 8.55
CA THR A 128 -15.85 2.42 9.39
C THR A 128 -15.23 1.23 8.67
N ALA A 129 -13.89 1.17 8.53
CA ALA A 129 -13.26 -0.10 8.23
C ALA A 129 -13.52 -1.02 9.42
N ASP A 130 -14.25 -2.10 9.18
CA ASP A 130 -14.35 -3.17 10.15
C ASP A 130 -12.99 -3.86 10.30
N GLU A 131 -12.79 -4.57 11.41
CA GLU A 131 -11.65 -5.46 11.56
C GLU A 131 -11.62 -6.44 10.39
N LEU A 132 -10.42 -6.75 9.90
CA LEU A 132 -10.20 -7.72 8.82
C LEU A 132 -11.00 -8.99 9.12
N LYS A 133 -12.04 -9.25 8.33
CA LYS A 133 -12.83 -10.47 8.42
C LYS A 133 -12.48 -11.34 7.23
N ARG A 134 -12.13 -12.61 7.49
CA ARG A 134 -12.12 -13.60 6.43
C ARG A 134 -13.56 -13.98 6.11
N GLY A 135 -13.84 -14.15 4.83
CA GLY A 135 -15.09 -14.69 4.35
C GLY A 135 -14.87 -15.81 3.34
N VAL A 136 -15.84 -16.70 3.20
CA VAL A 136 -15.84 -17.80 2.23
C VAL A 136 -16.90 -17.53 1.18
N VAL A 137 -16.54 -17.70 -0.10
CA VAL A 137 -17.49 -17.57 -1.20
C VAL A 137 -18.52 -18.70 -1.14
N SER A 138 -19.80 -18.35 -1.00
CA SER A 138 -20.90 -19.31 -0.79
C SER A 138 -21.60 -19.74 -2.09
N VAL A 139 -21.20 -19.20 -3.24
CA VAL A 139 -21.82 -19.45 -4.56
C VAL A 139 -20.83 -20.02 -5.55
N GLY A 140 -21.32 -20.74 -6.57
CA GLY A 140 -20.50 -21.39 -7.60
C GLY A 140 -19.44 -20.49 -8.24
N LEU A 141 -19.82 -19.25 -8.57
CA LEU A 141 -18.92 -18.26 -9.17
C LEU A 141 -19.37 -16.84 -8.78
N LEU A 142 -18.52 -16.11 -8.08
CA LEU A 142 -18.78 -14.76 -7.58
C LEU A 142 -17.99 -13.72 -8.38
N ASN A 143 -18.69 -12.78 -9.01
CA ASN A 143 -18.04 -11.68 -9.72
C ASN A 143 -17.34 -10.71 -8.75
N VAL A 144 -16.07 -10.43 -9.04
CA VAL A 144 -15.29 -9.37 -8.41
C VAL A 144 -15.36 -8.13 -9.28
N ARG A 145 -15.69 -6.98 -8.69
CA ARG A 145 -15.91 -5.71 -9.41
C ARG A 145 -14.95 -4.61 -9.00
N SER A 146 -14.69 -3.68 -9.91
CA SER A 146 -13.82 -2.52 -9.66
C SER A 146 -14.40 -1.48 -8.70
N GLN A 147 -15.72 -1.48 -8.51
CA GLN A 147 -16.47 -0.55 -7.66
C GLN A 147 -17.67 -1.25 -7.04
N PRO A 148 -18.20 -0.78 -5.90
CA PRO A 148 -19.45 -1.30 -5.35
C PRO A 148 -20.61 -1.01 -6.31
N GLY A 149 -21.44 -2.03 -6.55
CA GLY A 149 -22.62 -1.93 -7.42
C GLY A 149 -22.44 -2.53 -8.81
N LEU A 150 -23.55 -2.62 -9.55
CA LEU A 150 -23.58 -3.26 -10.88
C LEU A 150 -22.92 -2.43 -11.98
N ALA A 151 -22.69 -1.13 -11.74
CA ALA A 151 -21.98 -0.25 -12.66
C ALA A 151 -20.46 -0.50 -12.67
N GLY A 152 -19.91 -1.09 -11.59
CA GLY A 152 -18.50 -1.50 -11.55
C GLY A 152 -18.21 -2.60 -12.57
N SER A 153 -17.16 -2.43 -13.37
CA SER A 153 -16.72 -3.47 -14.30
C SER A 153 -16.32 -4.75 -13.55
N ILE A 154 -16.61 -5.91 -14.14
CA ILE A 154 -16.11 -7.20 -13.63
C ILE A 154 -14.60 -7.24 -13.90
N VAL A 155 -13.81 -7.39 -12.84
CA VAL A 155 -12.33 -7.45 -12.88
C VAL A 155 -11.81 -8.85 -12.58
N GLY A 156 -12.68 -9.76 -12.16
CA GLY A 156 -12.36 -11.15 -11.92
C GLY A 156 -13.57 -11.92 -11.40
N GLN A 157 -13.34 -13.19 -11.08
CA GLN A 157 -14.33 -14.06 -10.48
C GLN A 157 -13.64 -14.94 -9.43
N LEU A 158 -14.38 -15.32 -8.39
CA LEU A 158 -13.94 -16.23 -7.33
C LEU A 158 -14.83 -17.47 -7.36
N ALA A 159 -14.24 -18.65 -7.27
CA ALA A 159 -15.00 -19.89 -7.19
C ALA A 159 -15.60 -20.13 -5.80
N GLN A 160 -16.58 -21.03 -5.71
CA GLN A 160 -17.13 -21.48 -4.44
C GLN A 160 -16.03 -21.99 -3.50
N ASN A 161 -16.17 -21.69 -2.21
CA ASN A 161 -15.22 -22.01 -1.14
C ASN A 161 -13.89 -21.25 -1.16
N GLU A 162 -13.63 -20.39 -2.15
CA GLU A 162 -12.49 -19.48 -2.08
C GLU A 162 -12.64 -18.51 -0.92
N THR A 163 -11.52 -18.20 -0.26
CA THR A 163 -11.48 -17.28 0.87
C THR A 163 -11.12 -15.87 0.42
N VAL A 164 -11.80 -14.88 0.98
CA VAL A 164 -11.50 -13.46 0.76
C VAL A 164 -11.14 -12.76 2.07
N ASN A 165 -10.19 -11.84 2.00
CA ASN A 165 -9.91 -10.90 3.08
C ASN A 165 -10.78 -9.65 2.89
N ILE A 166 -11.79 -9.50 3.74
CA ILE A 166 -12.69 -8.34 3.75
C ILE A 166 -12.00 -7.21 4.51
N VAL A 167 -11.73 -6.11 3.81
CA VAL A 167 -11.07 -4.92 4.38
C VAL A 167 -12.05 -3.82 4.77
N ALA A 168 -13.28 -3.85 4.22
CA ALA A 168 -14.37 -2.97 4.60
C ALA A 168 -15.72 -3.49 4.10
N ARG A 169 -16.81 -2.95 4.67
CA ARG A 169 -18.15 -3.10 4.13
C ARG A 169 -18.66 -1.75 3.62
N VAL A 170 -19.09 -1.73 2.37
CA VAL A 170 -19.69 -0.58 1.68
C VAL A 170 -21.10 -0.97 1.27
N GLY A 171 -22.09 -0.66 2.13
CA GLY A 171 -23.47 -1.09 1.93
C GLY A 171 -23.61 -2.61 1.82
N GLU A 172 -24.09 -3.09 0.67
CA GLU A 172 -24.23 -4.52 0.37
C GLU A 172 -22.96 -5.14 -0.26
N TRP A 173 -21.84 -4.42 -0.29
CA TRP A 173 -20.59 -4.88 -0.89
C TRP A 173 -19.49 -4.99 0.16
N TYR A 174 -18.69 -6.04 0.07
CA TYR A 174 -17.41 -6.13 0.77
C TYR A 174 -16.32 -5.59 -0.15
N GLU A 175 -15.51 -4.66 0.37
CA GLU A 175 -14.21 -4.36 -0.22
C GLU A 175 -13.26 -5.50 0.16
N ILE A 176 -12.60 -6.07 -0.84
CA ILE A 176 -11.62 -7.13 -0.70
C ILE A 176 -10.31 -6.73 -1.38
N LYS A 177 -9.23 -7.42 -1.03
CA LYS A 177 -8.02 -7.42 -1.86
C LYS A 177 -8.13 -8.51 -2.91
N PHE A 178 -7.94 -8.13 -4.17
CA PHE A 178 -7.99 -9.04 -5.31
C PHE A 178 -6.93 -8.62 -6.34
N ASN A 179 -6.00 -9.52 -6.64
CA ASN A 179 -4.85 -9.28 -7.54
C ASN A 179 -4.08 -7.99 -7.19
N GLY A 180 -3.71 -7.84 -5.91
CA GLY A 180 -2.99 -6.65 -5.39
C GLY A 180 -3.84 -5.38 -5.28
N SER A 181 -5.03 -5.33 -5.88
CA SER A 181 -5.89 -4.14 -5.91
C SER A 181 -7.09 -4.26 -4.97
N SER A 182 -7.66 -3.11 -4.56
CA SER A 182 -8.98 -3.11 -3.92
C SER A 182 -10.06 -3.42 -4.95
N ALA A 183 -10.94 -4.36 -4.63
CA ALA A 183 -12.08 -4.73 -5.45
C ALA A 183 -13.30 -5.04 -4.58
N PHE A 184 -14.45 -5.29 -5.19
CA PHE A 184 -15.72 -5.41 -4.48
C PHE A 184 -16.43 -6.70 -4.86
N VAL A 185 -16.91 -7.41 -3.84
CA VAL A 185 -17.79 -8.56 -3.97
C VAL A 185 -19.09 -8.31 -3.22
N HIS A 186 -20.18 -8.90 -3.70
CA HIS A 186 -21.47 -8.69 -3.06
C HIS A 186 -21.54 -9.49 -1.75
N SER A 187 -21.89 -8.83 -0.65
CA SER A 187 -21.86 -9.40 0.70
C SER A 187 -22.75 -10.61 0.89
N ALA A 188 -23.89 -10.68 0.19
CA ALA A 188 -24.80 -11.83 0.26
C ALA A 188 -24.19 -13.16 -0.21
N PHE A 189 -23.02 -13.14 -0.88
CA PHE A 189 -22.36 -14.31 -1.42
C PHE A 189 -21.03 -14.63 -0.73
N VAL A 190 -20.79 -14.01 0.42
CA VAL A 190 -19.61 -14.23 1.24
C VAL A 190 -20.06 -14.52 2.67
N ASP A 191 -19.84 -15.76 3.11
CA ASP A 191 -20.13 -16.19 4.48
C ASP A 191 -18.98 -15.77 5.40
N THR A 192 -19.29 -15.02 6.46
CA THR A 192 -18.30 -14.56 7.45
C THR A 192 -18.36 -15.33 8.75
N ASP A 193 -19.34 -16.21 8.93
CA ASP A 193 -19.58 -16.92 10.20
C ASP A 193 -18.75 -18.21 10.29
N SER A 194 -18.28 -18.74 9.15
CA SER A 194 -17.41 -19.92 9.09
C SER A 194 -16.01 -19.73 9.69
N PHE A 195 -15.62 -18.49 10.03
CA PHE A 195 -14.35 -18.14 10.66
C PHE A 195 -14.50 -17.54 12.06
N ALA A 196 -15.72 -17.48 12.62
CA ALA A 196 -15.93 -17.08 13.99
C ALA A 196 -15.77 -18.30 14.92
N ILE A 197 -14.54 -18.72 15.23
CA ILE A 197 -14.33 -19.82 16.19
C ILE A 197 -13.29 -19.45 17.26
N SER A 198 -13.86 -19.26 18.46
CA SER A 198 -13.42 -19.60 19.82
C SER A 198 -11.92 -19.74 20.14
N ASP A 199 -11.53 -19.01 21.19
CA ASP A 199 -10.39 -19.31 22.06
C ASP A 199 -10.53 -20.71 22.71
N GLU A 200 -10.00 -21.77 22.09
CA GLU A 200 -9.48 -22.93 22.85
C GLU A 200 -8.25 -23.53 22.15
N PRO A 201 -7.28 -24.08 22.91
CA PRO A 201 -5.97 -24.45 22.39
C PRO A 201 -5.94 -25.82 21.70
N ASP A 202 -5.15 -25.89 20.64
CA ASP A 202 -4.87 -27.06 19.78
C ASP A 202 -4.62 -28.36 20.55
N ALA A 203 -5.40 -29.39 20.19
CA ALA A 203 -5.02 -30.79 20.37
C ALA A 203 -4.45 -31.34 19.04
N PRO A 204 -3.41 -32.19 19.06
CA PRO A 204 -2.72 -32.61 17.86
C PRO A 204 -3.49 -33.72 17.13
N VAL A 205 -3.66 -33.57 15.81
CA VAL A 205 -4.25 -34.60 14.95
C VAL A 205 -3.15 -35.44 14.30
N GLU A 206 -3.25 -36.75 14.49
CA GLU A 206 -2.40 -37.80 13.92
C GLU A 206 -2.57 -37.94 12.39
N VAL A 207 -1.46 -38.22 11.71
CA VAL A 207 -1.39 -38.47 10.26
C VAL A 207 -1.59 -39.97 10.00
N SER A 208 -2.54 -40.34 9.12
CA SER A 208 -2.59 -41.70 8.54
C SER A 208 -2.50 -41.63 7.02
N ALA A 209 -1.46 -42.28 6.48
CA ALA A 209 -1.22 -42.50 5.06
C ALA A 209 -2.18 -43.55 4.47
N ARG A 210 -2.54 -43.42 3.19
CA ARG A 210 -2.90 -44.55 2.32
C ARG A 210 -2.45 -44.35 0.87
N GLU A 211 -2.04 -45.47 0.31
CA GLU A 211 -1.30 -45.72 -0.94
C GLU A 211 -2.17 -45.71 -2.22
N GLU A 212 -1.44 -45.74 -3.33
CA GLU A 212 -1.76 -45.70 -4.76
C GLU A 212 -2.58 -46.87 -5.31
N ASP A 213 -3.19 -46.69 -6.48
CA ASP A 213 -3.38 -47.73 -7.51
C ASP A 213 -3.37 -47.09 -8.92
N GLU A 214 -2.57 -47.66 -9.83
CA GLU A 214 -2.38 -47.31 -11.25
C GLU A 214 -3.35 -48.06 -12.18
N ASP A 215 -3.71 -47.47 -13.34
CA ASP A 215 -3.94 -48.23 -14.58
C ASP A 215 -3.63 -47.38 -15.85
N ASP A 216 -3.01 -48.06 -16.82
CA ASP A 216 -2.27 -47.63 -18.02
C ASP A 216 -3.19 -47.52 -19.27
N SER A 217 -3.05 -46.45 -20.05
CA SER A 217 -3.07 -46.58 -21.53
C SER A 217 -2.37 -45.42 -22.25
N ARG A 218 -1.32 -45.78 -23.00
CA ARG A 218 -0.43 -44.90 -23.81
C ARG A 218 -1.04 -44.46 -25.15
N ILE A 219 -0.81 -43.19 -25.55
CA ILE A 219 -0.69 -42.69 -26.94
C ILE A 219 0.45 -41.63 -26.98
N PRO A 220 1.27 -41.50 -28.06
CA PRO A 220 2.64 -40.96 -27.97
C PRO A 220 2.83 -39.46 -28.31
N HIS A 221 3.64 -38.81 -27.47
CA HIS A 221 4.60 -37.69 -27.64
C HIS A 221 4.30 -36.46 -28.54
N ALA A 222 4.21 -35.30 -27.87
CA ALA A 222 4.75 -34.01 -28.29
C ALA A 222 5.55 -33.43 -27.10
N PRO A 223 6.66 -32.69 -27.32
CA PRO A 223 7.66 -32.41 -26.29
C PRO A 223 7.10 -31.55 -25.14
N ASP A 224 7.55 -31.90 -23.94
CA ASP A 224 7.12 -31.40 -22.63
C ASP A 224 6.96 -29.88 -22.58
N ILE A 225 5.69 -29.42 -22.55
CA ILE A 225 5.35 -28.16 -21.91
C ILE A 225 5.25 -28.50 -20.43
N ILE A 226 6.22 -28.01 -19.65
CA ILE A 226 6.21 -28.11 -18.19
C ILE A 226 4.95 -27.42 -17.71
N ASP A 227 3.96 -28.22 -17.34
CA ASP A 227 2.82 -27.79 -16.53
C ASP A 227 3.35 -27.55 -15.11
N SER A 228 3.79 -26.33 -14.84
CA SER A 228 4.10 -25.88 -13.49
C SER A 228 3.12 -24.79 -13.10
N HIS A 229 2.06 -25.19 -12.41
CA HIS A 229 1.36 -24.34 -11.44
C HIS A 229 2.29 -24.02 -10.26
N ASP A 230 3.48 -23.47 -10.53
CA ASP A 230 4.31 -22.87 -9.50
C ASP A 230 3.74 -21.49 -9.21
N SER A 231 3.24 -21.28 -8.00
CA SER A 231 2.91 -19.94 -7.53
C SER A 231 4.16 -19.04 -7.64
N PRO A 232 4.03 -17.75 -7.99
CA PRO A 232 5.14 -16.80 -7.95
C PRO A 232 5.90 -16.78 -6.61
N ASP A 233 5.24 -17.19 -5.52
CA ASP A 233 5.84 -17.30 -4.19
C ASP A 233 6.87 -18.42 -4.06
N THR A 234 6.82 -19.46 -4.91
CA THR A 234 7.69 -20.65 -4.82
C THR A 234 8.51 -20.90 -6.07
N ALA A 235 8.17 -20.26 -7.20
CA ALA A 235 8.87 -20.41 -8.46
C ALA A 235 10.39 -20.14 -8.34
N PRO A 236 11.24 -20.94 -9.02
CA PRO A 236 12.67 -20.62 -9.14
C PRO A 236 12.88 -19.20 -9.69
N LEU A 237 13.90 -18.49 -9.21
CA LEU A 237 14.24 -17.16 -9.71
C LEU A 237 14.88 -17.23 -11.10
N GLU A 238 15.91 -18.07 -11.22
CA GLU A 238 16.73 -18.15 -12.42
C GLU A 238 16.11 -19.07 -13.48
N PRO A 239 16.17 -18.70 -14.77
CA PRO A 239 15.74 -19.57 -15.87
C PRO A 239 16.76 -20.68 -16.12
N VAL A 240 16.27 -21.81 -16.60
CA VAL A 240 17.12 -22.92 -17.09
C VAL A 240 18.04 -22.44 -18.22
N HIS A 241 17.48 -21.65 -19.15
CA HIS A 241 18.22 -21.11 -20.29
C HIS A 241 18.70 -19.69 -19.99
N LYS A 242 20.01 -19.53 -19.80
CA LYS A 242 20.65 -18.23 -19.56
C LYS A 242 21.05 -17.55 -20.87
N MET A 243 20.81 -16.24 -20.95
CA MET A 243 21.24 -15.39 -22.05
C MET A 243 22.72 -15.00 -21.92
N PRO A 244 23.49 -14.94 -23.01
CA PRO A 244 24.86 -14.43 -22.96
C PRO A 244 24.86 -12.93 -22.64
N VAL A 245 25.71 -12.53 -21.68
CA VAL A 245 25.87 -11.12 -21.32
C VAL A 245 26.84 -10.44 -22.30
N ALA A 246 26.32 -10.09 -23.48
CA ALA A 246 27.09 -9.49 -24.58
C ALA A 246 26.29 -8.39 -25.29
N GLY A 247 26.94 -7.70 -26.24
CA GLY A 247 26.32 -6.64 -27.04
C GLY A 247 26.30 -5.28 -26.34
N ASN A 248 25.33 -4.44 -26.72
CA ASN A 248 25.18 -3.08 -26.17
C ASN A 248 24.66 -3.07 -24.72
N SER A 249 24.63 -1.90 -24.09
CA SER A 249 24.21 -1.76 -22.69
C SER A 249 22.80 -2.27 -22.41
N HIS A 250 21.85 -2.10 -23.34
CA HIS A 250 20.48 -2.61 -23.18
C HIS A 250 20.45 -4.14 -23.20
N ALA A 251 21.14 -4.77 -24.16
CA ALA A 251 21.24 -6.24 -24.26
C ALA A 251 21.91 -6.85 -23.02
N GLN A 252 23.00 -6.23 -22.55
CA GLN A 252 23.66 -6.68 -21.33
C GLN A 252 22.77 -6.55 -20.09
N ASN A 253 21.99 -5.45 -19.96
CA ASN A 253 21.09 -5.27 -18.82
C ASN A 253 19.95 -6.31 -18.84
N VAL A 254 19.36 -6.54 -20.02
CA VAL A 254 18.34 -7.56 -20.23
C VAL A 254 18.87 -8.95 -19.89
N ALA A 255 20.03 -9.34 -20.43
CA ALA A 255 20.62 -10.65 -20.16
C ALA A 255 20.92 -10.85 -18.66
N ARG A 256 21.46 -9.83 -17.97
CA ARG A 256 21.69 -9.91 -16.51
C ARG A 256 20.40 -10.02 -15.71
N THR A 257 19.35 -9.29 -16.11
CA THR A 257 18.04 -9.33 -15.46
C THR A 257 17.38 -10.70 -15.66
N TRP A 258 17.34 -11.18 -16.91
CA TRP A 258 16.84 -12.50 -17.26
C TRP A 258 17.59 -13.62 -16.52
N ASN A 259 18.92 -13.61 -16.53
CA ASN A 259 19.69 -14.68 -15.88
C ASN A 259 19.48 -14.77 -14.37
N LYS A 260 18.99 -13.70 -13.73
CA LYS A 260 18.69 -13.66 -12.31
C LYS A 260 17.23 -13.98 -11.98
N PHE A 261 16.30 -13.52 -12.81
CA PHE A 261 14.87 -13.47 -12.46
C PHE A 261 13.95 -14.00 -13.55
N GLY A 262 14.49 -14.49 -14.66
CA GLY A 262 13.75 -14.83 -15.87
C GLY A 262 12.65 -15.85 -15.64
N ASN A 263 12.87 -16.86 -14.79
CA ASN A 263 11.84 -17.86 -14.51
C ASN A 263 10.69 -17.27 -13.68
N LEU A 264 11.02 -16.54 -12.60
CA LEU A 264 10.01 -15.82 -11.81
C LEU A 264 9.21 -14.84 -12.67
N LEU A 265 9.89 -14.06 -13.52
CA LEU A 265 9.24 -13.10 -14.41
C LEU A 265 8.34 -13.79 -15.44
N ASP A 266 8.72 -14.97 -15.92
CA ASP A 266 7.89 -15.74 -16.85
C ASP A 266 6.60 -16.23 -16.17
N VAL A 267 6.70 -16.81 -14.98
CA VAL A 267 5.53 -17.23 -14.18
C VAL A 267 4.60 -16.04 -13.92
N MET A 268 5.14 -14.95 -13.37
CA MET A 268 4.35 -13.74 -13.09
C MET A 268 3.70 -13.15 -14.35
N SER A 269 4.41 -13.18 -15.48
CA SER A 269 3.89 -12.71 -16.76
C SER A 269 2.71 -13.54 -17.26
N HIS A 270 2.77 -14.87 -17.11
CA HIS A 270 1.66 -15.76 -17.47
C HIS A 270 0.43 -15.50 -16.58
N ASP A 271 0.63 -15.34 -15.26
CA ASP A 271 -0.46 -15.11 -14.29
C ASP A 271 -1.30 -13.86 -14.63
N ILE A 272 -0.66 -12.76 -15.03
CA ILE A 272 -1.36 -11.52 -15.40
C ILE A 272 -1.59 -11.38 -16.92
N GLY A 273 -1.10 -12.33 -17.71
CA GLY A 273 -1.27 -12.43 -19.16
C GLY A 273 -0.53 -11.35 -19.97
N ILE A 274 0.67 -10.96 -19.57
CA ILE A 274 1.54 -10.01 -20.31
C ILE A 274 2.73 -10.74 -20.96
N ASP A 275 3.37 -10.11 -21.95
CA ASP A 275 4.60 -10.65 -22.55
C ASP A 275 5.76 -10.66 -21.53
N THR A 276 6.45 -11.80 -21.38
CA THR A 276 7.62 -11.95 -20.48
C THR A 276 8.73 -10.94 -20.79
N GLY A 277 8.94 -10.61 -22.06
CA GLY A 277 9.90 -9.58 -22.46
C GLY A 277 9.50 -8.19 -21.98
N ALA A 278 8.20 -7.90 -21.87
CA ALA A 278 7.72 -6.64 -21.32
C ALA A 278 7.98 -6.57 -19.80
N ALA A 279 7.73 -7.66 -19.07
CA ALA A 279 8.07 -7.77 -17.64
C ALA A 279 9.57 -7.56 -17.38
N VAL A 280 10.44 -8.24 -18.14
CA VAL A 280 11.90 -8.05 -18.07
C VAL A 280 12.29 -6.60 -18.37
N ALA A 281 11.70 -6.01 -19.41
CA ALA A 281 12.01 -4.63 -19.81
C ALA A 281 11.60 -3.59 -18.76
N VAL A 282 10.45 -3.78 -18.11
CA VAL A 282 9.99 -2.95 -17.00
C VAL A 282 10.95 -3.08 -15.82
N LEU A 283 11.31 -4.31 -15.42
CA LEU A 283 12.24 -4.51 -14.30
C LEU A 283 13.62 -3.89 -14.58
N CYS A 284 14.12 -3.95 -15.82
CA CYS A 284 15.37 -3.28 -16.23
C CYS A 284 15.35 -1.76 -16.04
N VAL A 285 14.18 -1.12 -16.12
CA VAL A 285 14.03 0.33 -16.00
C VAL A 285 13.73 0.74 -14.57
N GLU A 286 12.88 0.00 -13.87
CA GLU A 286 12.38 0.34 -12.54
C GLU A 286 13.29 -0.17 -11.41
N SER A 287 14.28 -1.01 -11.72
CA SER A 287 15.17 -1.62 -10.73
C SER A 287 16.62 -1.64 -11.17
N SER A 288 17.51 -1.49 -10.20
CA SER A 288 18.95 -1.70 -10.41
C SER A 288 19.35 -3.19 -10.43
N GLY A 289 18.41 -4.09 -10.12
CA GLY A 289 18.64 -5.53 -9.97
C GLY A 289 19.48 -5.92 -8.75
N LYS A 290 19.77 -4.96 -7.85
CA LYS A 290 20.43 -5.17 -6.56
C LYS A 290 19.44 -4.87 -5.44
N GLY A 291 19.04 -5.90 -4.70
CA GLY A 291 18.14 -5.77 -3.54
C GLY A 291 18.86 -5.83 -2.19
N PHE A 292 20.09 -6.33 -2.16
CA PHE A 292 20.88 -6.56 -0.96
C PHE A 292 22.32 -6.07 -1.16
N GLU A 293 22.96 -5.60 -0.09
CA GLU A 293 24.36 -5.16 -0.12
C GLU A 293 25.25 -6.14 0.66
N ALA A 294 26.12 -6.85 -0.06
CA ALA A 294 27.02 -7.86 0.51
C ALA A 294 27.91 -7.31 1.62
N ASP A 295 28.48 -6.12 1.42
CA ASP A 295 29.39 -5.47 2.37
C ASP A 295 28.68 -4.90 3.62
N ASN A 296 27.34 -4.93 3.64
CA ASN A 296 26.52 -4.51 4.76
C ASN A 296 25.77 -5.70 5.39
N GLN A 297 26.49 -6.81 5.60
CA GLN A 297 25.96 -8.05 6.19
C GLN A 297 24.83 -8.69 5.36
N ASN A 298 24.89 -8.50 4.03
CA ASN A 298 23.82 -8.93 3.12
C ASN A 298 22.44 -8.39 3.52
N ARG A 299 22.38 -7.18 4.08
CA ARG A 299 21.11 -6.51 4.42
C ARG A 299 20.43 -5.95 3.18
N MET A 300 19.11 -5.88 3.23
CA MET A 300 18.31 -5.24 2.20
C MET A 300 18.77 -3.80 1.98
N ILE A 301 18.83 -3.38 0.71
CA ILE A 301 19.11 -2.00 0.34
C ILE A 301 17.90 -1.14 0.71
N ILE A 302 18.15 -0.07 1.46
CA ILE A 302 17.13 0.88 1.90
C ILE A 302 17.57 2.33 1.66
N ARG A 303 16.60 3.23 1.75
CA ARG A 303 16.86 4.66 1.90
C ARG A 303 15.86 5.26 2.89
N PHE A 304 16.36 5.88 3.95
CA PHE A 304 15.53 6.48 5.00
C PHE A 304 15.18 7.94 4.69
N GLU A 305 13.89 8.24 4.67
CA GLU A 305 13.37 9.56 4.31
C GLU A 305 12.92 10.31 5.57
N ASN A 306 13.80 11.16 6.13
CA ASN A 306 13.51 11.98 7.32
C ASN A 306 12.18 12.76 7.21
N HIS A 307 11.86 13.30 6.03
CA HIS A 307 10.61 14.03 5.83
C HIS A 307 9.36 13.12 5.84
N LYS A 308 9.50 11.84 5.50
CA LYS A 308 8.43 10.84 5.69
C LYS A 308 8.29 10.49 7.16
N PHE A 309 9.39 10.31 7.88
CA PHE A 309 9.34 10.08 9.32
C PHE A 309 8.76 11.27 10.09
N TRP A 310 9.00 12.49 9.61
CA TRP A 310 8.28 13.68 10.06
C TRP A 310 6.78 13.54 9.86
N SER A 311 6.36 13.09 8.68
CA SER A 311 4.94 12.98 8.31
C SER A 311 4.20 11.94 9.15
N TYR A 312 4.81 10.78 9.38
CA TYR A 312 4.20 9.67 10.14
C TYR A 312 4.32 9.81 11.66
N TRP A 313 5.41 10.42 12.16
CA TRP A 313 5.66 10.51 13.61
C TRP A 313 6.04 11.92 14.09
N GLY A 314 6.94 12.60 13.35
CA GLY A 314 7.54 13.86 13.81
C GLY A 314 6.56 15.03 13.97
N ARG A 315 5.48 15.11 13.17
CA ARG A 315 4.44 16.15 13.30
C ARG A 315 3.78 16.14 14.68
N GLN A 316 3.64 14.97 15.28
CA GLN A 316 3.07 14.80 16.62
C GLN A 316 4.13 14.94 17.72
N ASN A 317 5.41 14.87 17.36
CA ASN A 317 6.55 14.89 18.28
C ASN A 317 7.65 15.87 17.81
N PRO A 318 7.33 17.16 17.56
CA PRO A 318 8.21 18.06 16.83
C PRO A 318 9.54 18.31 17.53
N GLU A 319 9.54 18.45 18.86
CA GLU A 319 10.76 18.66 19.64
C GLU A 319 11.69 17.45 19.57
N LYS A 320 11.15 16.24 19.76
CA LYS A 320 11.93 15.00 19.67
C LYS A 320 12.42 14.73 18.24
N PHE A 321 11.62 15.05 17.23
CA PHE A 321 12.07 14.94 15.84
C PHE A 321 13.24 15.88 15.57
N HIS A 322 13.10 17.18 15.89
CA HIS A 322 14.15 18.17 15.62
C HIS A 322 15.40 17.98 16.47
N ALA A 323 15.29 17.26 17.59
CA ALA A 323 16.44 16.81 18.36
C ALA A 323 17.35 15.84 17.59
N HIS A 324 16.81 15.01 16.70
CA HIS A 324 17.53 13.88 16.10
C HIS A 324 17.53 13.82 14.57
N PHE A 325 16.59 14.48 13.89
CA PHE A 325 16.40 14.41 12.46
C PHE A 325 16.25 15.82 11.85
N GLN A 326 16.85 16.01 10.68
CA GLN A 326 16.78 17.24 9.90
C GLN A 326 16.69 16.93 8.42
N TYR A 327 16.07 17.85 7.68
CA TYR A 327 16.05 17.89 6.23
C TYR A 327 15.92 19.35 5.77
N LYS A 328 16.20 19.63 4.50
CA LYS A 328 16.18 21.00 3.98
C LYS A 328 14.77 21.58 3.98
N LYS A 329 14.60 22.72 4.64
CA LYS A 329 13.33 23.47 4.63
C LYS A 329 13.02 23.93 3.20
N GLY A 330 11.81 23.64 2.73
CA GLY A 330 11.36 23.99 1.38
C GLY A 330 11.73 22.97 0.28
N GLU A 331 12.62 22.03 0.56
CA GLU A 331 12.98 20.93 -0.34
C GLU A 331 13.09 19.64 0.48
N ALA A 332 11.95 19.09 0.89
CA ALA A 332 11.86 18.07 1.93
C ALA A 332 12.68 16.80 1.65
N TRP A 333 13.01 16.53 0.38
CA TRP A 333 13.79 15.37 -0.08
C TRP A 333 15.32 15.60 -0.12
N LYS A 334 15.81 16.74 0.38
CA LYS A 334 17.24 17.12 0.35
C LYS A 334 17.85 17.30 1.73
N GLU A 335 19.16 17.12 1.79
CA GLU A 335 20.03 17.39 2.95
C GLU A 335 19.55 16.70 4.24
N HIS A 336 19.19 15.41 4.13
CA HIS A 336 18.82 14.63 5.30
C HIS A 336 20.03 14.44 6.22
N LYS A 337 19.85 14.81 7.48
CA LYS A 337 20.85 14.65 8.54
C LYS A 337 20.22 14.04 9.77
N TRP A 338 21.03 13.33 10.55
CA TRP A 338 20.61 12.78 11.83
C TRP A 338 21.73 12.84 12.86
N ARG A 339 21.36 12.59 14.12
CA ARG A 339 22.29 12.33 15.22
C ARG A 339 21.63 11.46 16.30
N LYS A 340 22.41 10.59 16.93
CA LYS A 340 21.91 9.65 17.95
C LYS A 340 21.77 10.32 19.32
N SER A 341 22.81 11.00 19.77
CA SER A 341 22.80 11.83 20.98
C SER A 341 22.66 13.31 20.65
N LEU A 342 22.15 14.11 21.60
CA LEU A 342 22.10 15.57 21.48
C LEU A 342 23.49 16.22 21.44
N SER A 343 24.49 15.52 21.97
CA SER A 343 25.91 15.91 21.93
C SER A 343 26.61 15.53 20.64
N ASP A 344 26.02 14.67 19.81
CA ASP A 344 26.65 14.21 18.58
C ASP A 344 26.54 15.27 17.49
N GLU A 345 27.56 15.33 16.64
CA GLU A 345 27.54 16.09 15.40
C GLU A 345 26.47 15.56 14.44
N TRP A 346 25.87 16.47 13.67
CA TRP A 346 24.92 16.13 12.62
C TRP A 346 25.61 15.42 11.45
N ARG A 347 25.09 14.27 11.03
CA ARG A 347 25.68 13.46 9.95
C ARG A 347 24.69 13.25 8.82
N THR A 348 25.17 13.34 7.59
CA THR A 348 24.47 12.83 6.41
C THR A 348 24.65 11.33 6.32
N PHE A 349 23.67 10.61 5.78
CA PHE A 349 23.68 9.14 5.73
C PHE A 349 23.37 8.57 4.33
N HIS A 350 22.80 9.38 3.43
CA HIS A 350 22.46 8.92 2.09
C HIS A 350 23.67 8.45 1.28
N GLY A 351 23.48 7.34 0.56
CA GLY A 351 24.51 6.71 -0.28
C GLY A 351 25.43 5.74 0.47
N ASN A 352 25.18 5.50 1.76
CA ASN A 352 25.90 4.52 2.56
C ASN A 352 24.91 3.64 3.33
N GLN A 353 24.77 2.36 2.96
CA GLN A 353 23.74 1.52 3.58
C GLN A 353 23.97 1.27 5.07
N ALA A 354 25.21 1.15 5.53
CA ALA A 354 25.46 1.00 6.96
C ALA A 354 24.94 2.21 7.75
N ALA A 355 25.10 3.42 7.22
CA ALA A 355 24.55 4.65 7.79
C ALA A 355 23.02 4.73 7.66
N GLU A 356 22.44 4.35 6.52
CA GLU A 356 20.98 4.26 6.32
C GLU A 356 20.34 3.33 7.36
N TRP A 357 20.93 2.16 7.59
CA TRP A 357 20.45 1.19 8.59
C TRP A 357 20.61 1.69 10.03
N GLN A 358 21.68 2.41 10.37
CA GLN A 358 21.81 3.01 11.69
C GLN A 358 20.70 4.02 11.98
N VAL A 359 20.33 4.82 10.98
CA VAL A 359 19.22 5.79 11.09
C VAL A 359 17.90 5.04 11.26
N LEU A 360 17.67 4.01 10.44
CA LEU A 360 16.47 3.18 10.53
C LEU A 360 16.35 2.52 11.92
N GLU A 361 17.38 1.84 12.40
CA GLU A 361 17.39 1.15 13.70
C GLU A 361 17.09 2.13 14.85
N PHE A 362 17.68 3.33 14.79
CA PHE A 362 17.38 4.39 15.74
C PHE A 362 15.91 4.87 15.64
N ALA A 363 15.41 5.13 14.43
CA ALA A 363 14.02 5.54 14.22
C ALA A 363 13.03 4.44 14.66
N ARG A 364 13.33 3.16 14.43
CA ARG A 364 12.52 2.02 14.87
C ARG A 364 12.44 1.92 16.39
N SER A 365 13.51 2.30 17.10
CA SER A 365 13.49 2.39 18.57
C SER A 365 12.58 3.50 19.12
N ILE A 366 12.22 4.47 18.26
CA ILE A 366 11.31 5.58 18.60
C ILE A 366 9.88 5.19 18.24
N ASP A 367 9.67 4.76 16.99
CA ASP A 367 8.39 4.30 16.45
C ASP A 367 8.66 3.37 15.26
N ASP A 368 8.40 2.07 15.45
CA ASP A 368 8.73 1.03 14.49
C ASP A 368 7.96 1.18 13.17
N SER A 369 6.63 1.32 13.25
CA SER A 369 5.77 1.44 12.08
C SER A 369 6.07 2.70 11.28
N ALA A 370 6.21 3.86 11.93
CA ALA A 370 6.51 5.11 11.24
C ALA A 370 7.90 5.06 10.59
N ALA A 371 8.89 4.43 11.24
CA ALA A 371 10.22 4.27 10.69
C ALA A 371 10.22 3.39 9.43
N LEU A 372 9.53 2.24 9.48
CA LEU A 372 9.41 1.34 8.34
C LEU A 372 8.58 1.94 7.20
N GLN A 373 7.55 2.74 7.49
CA GLN A 373 6.83 3.51 6.47
C GLN A 373 7.72 4.56 5.79
N SER A 374 8.80 4.97 6.45
CA SER A 374 9.68 6.05 6.00
C SER A 374 10.92 5.58 5.25
N ILE A 375 11.01 4.30 4.88
CA ILE A 375 12.11 3.80 4.02
C ILE A 375 11.61 3.37 2.65
N SER A 376 12.39 3.60 1.60
CA SER A 376 12.30 2.77 0.40
C SER A 376 13.06 1.46 0.62
N MET A 377 12.58 0.38 0.03
CA MET A 377 13.04 -0.98 0.26
C MET A 377 13.39 -1.68 -1.06
N GLY A 378 14.53 -2.37 -1.05
CA GLY A 378 14.89 -3.35 -2.06
C GLY A 378 15.24 -2.79 -3.43
N ALA A 379 15.33 -3.70 -4.40
CA ALA A 379 15.79 -3.40 -5.75
C ALA A 379 14.95 -2.33 -6.50
N PRO A 380 13.61 -2.33 -6.43
CA PRO A 380 12.76 -1.29 -7.04
C PRO A 380 12.54 -0.06 -6.15
N GLN A 381 13.15 0.00 -4.95
CA GLN A 381 13.02 1.12 -4.02
C GLN A 381 11.56 1.45 -3.66
N ILE A 382 10.76 0.42 -3.36
CA ILE A 382 9.37 0.58 -2.96
C ILE A 382 9.30 1.20 -1.57
N MET A 383 8.56 2.31 -1.42
CA MET A 383 8.35 2.93 -0.11
C MET A 383 7.50 2.05 0.81
N GLY A 384 7.91 1.90 2.07
CA GLY A 384 7.23 1.09 3.07
C GLY A 384 5.78 1.53 3.33
N PHE A 385 5.45 2.81 3.17
CA PHE A 385 4.06 3.26 3.28
C PHE A 385 3.12 2.67 2.22
N HIS A 386 3.65 2.01 1.19
CA HIS A 386 2.84 1.28 0.20
C HIS A 386 2.48 -0.15 0.61
N TYR A 387 2.86 -0.63 1.80
CA TYR A 387 2.60 -2.02 2.24
C TYR A 387 1.17 -2.52 1.93
N GLN A 388 0.12 -1.74 2.26
CA GLN A 388 -1.28 -2.11 1.97
C GLN A 388 -1.64 -2.07 0.49
N ARG A 389 -0.95 -1.23 -0.29
CA ARG A 389 -1.16 -1.13 -1.74
C ARG A 389 -0.65 -2.39 -2.43
N ILE A 390 0.38 -3.03 -1.89
CA ILE A 390 0.99 -4.24 -2.45
C ILE A 390 0.68 -5.49 -1.61
N GLY A 391 -0.46 -5.48 -0.91
CA GLY A 391 -1.04 -6.71 -0.35
C GLY A 391 -0.57 -7.12 1.05
N TYR A 392 0.23 -6.32 1.76
CA TYR A 392 0.65 -6.63 3.13
C TYR A 392 -0.28 -6.02 4.19
N ASP A 393 -0.54 -6.76 5.26
CA ASP A 393 -1.39 -6.34 6.38
C ASP A 393 -0.73 -5.24 7.23
N THR A 394 0.59 -5.37 7.46
CA THR A 394 1.41 -4.37 8.15
C THR A 394 2.69 -4.04 7.37
N VAL A 395 3.30 -2.90 7.70
CA VAL A 395 4.60 -2.52 7.10
C VAL A 395 5.72 -3.43 7.61
N GLN A 396 5.55 -4.04 8.79
CA GLN A 396 6.42 -5.06 9.34
C GLN A 396 6.41 -6.32 8.48
N ASP A 397 5.22 -6.81 8.10
CA ASP A 397 5.10 -7.99 7.23
C ASP A 397 5.81 -7.76 5.89
N MET A 398 5.59 -6.59 5.28
CA MET A 398 6.28 -6.18 4.07
C MET A 398 7.79 -6.17 4.28
N PHE A 399 8.26 -5.53 5.35
CA PHE A 399 9.67 -5.42 5.66
C PHE A 399 10.32 -6.79 5.90
N GLU A 400 9.66 -7.69 6.63
CA GLU A 400 10.15 -9.05 6.90
C GLU A 400 10.30 -9.86 5.62
N LYS A 401 9.28 -9.83 4.75
CA LYS A 401 9.31 -10.53 3.45
C LYS A 401 10.38 -9.95 2.54
N PHE A 402 10.43 -8.62 2.42
CA PHE A 402 11.45 -7.96 1.61
C PHE A 402 12.86 -8.19 2.16
N ASN A 403 13.05 -8.24 3.48
CA ASN A 403 14.34 -8.52 4.07
C ASN A 403 14.74 -10.00 3.97
N ALA A 404 13.77 -10.91 3.83
CA ALA A 404 14.04 -12.34 3.66
C ALA A 404 14.61 -12.65 2.27
N GLU A 405 14.01 -12.11 1.20
CA GLU A 405 14.42 -12.50 -0.15
C GLU A 405 14.07 -11.48 -1.24
N ILE A 406 14.92 -11.41 -2.26
CA ILE A 406 14.75 -10.52 -3.42
C ILE A 406 13.50 -10.84 -4.24
N ARG A 407 12.95 -12.06 -4.15
CA ARG A 407 11.69 -12.43 -4.82
C ARG A 407 10.56 -11.47 -4.46
N PHE A 408 10.45 -11.13 -3.18
CA PHE A 408 9.38 -10.27 -2.68
C PHE A 408 9.54 -8.81 -3.11
N HIS A 409 10.77 -8.38 -3.46
CA HIS A 409 10.97 -7.07 -4.09
C HIS A 409 10.34 -7.04 -5.49
N ILE A 410 10.48 -8.12 -6.25
CA ILE A 410 9.98 -8.23 -7.62
C ILE A 410 8.46 -8.45 -7.61
N LEU A 411 7.95 -9.33 -6.76
CA LEU A 411 6.52 -9.50 -6.53
C LEU A 411 5.88 -8.15 -6.17
N GLY A 412 6.45 -7.46 -5.17
CA GLY A 412 5.96 -6.15 -4.75
C GLY A 412 5.94 -5.11 -5.86
N LEU A 413 6.89 -5.13 -6.81
CA LEU A 413 6.85 -4.24 -7.98
C LEU A 413 5.63 -4.52 -8.87
N PHE A 414 5.29 -5.79 -9.09
CA PHE A 414 4.17 -6.17 -9.96
C PHE A 414 2.83 -5.99 -9.24
N ASP A 415 2.79 -6.14 -7.92
CA ASP A 415 1.61 -5.85 -7.11
C ASP A 415 1.19 -4.36 -7.19
N PHE A 416 2.07 -3.46 -7.64
CA PHE A 416 1.70 -2.07 -7.95
C PHE A 416 0.87 -1.92 -9.22
N PHE A 417 0.90 -2.90 -10.13
CA PHE A 417 0.28 -2.79 -11.44
C PHE A 417 -1.23 -2.93 -11.32
N ASP A 418 -1.93 -1.83 -11.56
CA ASP A 418 -3.38 -1.88 -11.71
C ASP A 418 -3.77 -2.45 -13.09
N ASN A 419 -5.04 -2.81 -13.27
CA ASN A 419 -5.54 -3.36 -14.53
C ASN A 419 -5.23 -2.46 -15.74
N SER A 420 -5.24 -1.13 -15.57
CA SER A 420 -4.97 -0.22 -16.67
C SER A 420 -3.49 -0.21 -17.09
N MET A 421 -2.57 -0.42 -16.15
CA MET A 421 -1.14 -0.65 -16.43
C MET A 421 -0.94 -1.99 -17.12
N ILE A 422 -1.59 -3.04 -16.62
CA ILE A 422 -1.56 -4.38 -17.22
C ILE A 422 -2.06 -4.34 -18.67
N GLN A 423 -3.19 -3.68 -18.94
CA GLN A 423 -3.72 -3.53 -20.30
C GLN A 423 -2.75 -2.78 -21.23
N ALA A 424 -2.05 -1.76 -20.73
CA ALA A 424 -1.02 -1.07 -21.51
C ALA A 424 0.13 -2.02 -21.86
N LEU A 425 0.59 -2.84 -20.91
CA LEU A 425 1.64 -3.84 -21.17
C LEU A 425 1.18 -4.94 -22.15
N LYS A 426 -0.07 -5.42 -22.05
CA LYS A 426 -0.66 -6.38 -23.03
C LYS A 426 -0.64 -5.84 -24.46
N LYS A 427 -0.82 -4.53 -24.62
CA LYS A 427 -0.78 -3.83 -25.92
C LYS A 427 0.62 -3.33 -26.30
N LEU A 428 1.63 -3.55 -25.45
CA LEU A 428 2.99 -3.01 -25.56
C LEU A 428 3.03 -1.47 -25.65
N GLU A 429 2.05 -0.80 -25.06
CA GLU A 429 1.95 0.67 -24.98
C GLU A 429 2.80 1.21 -23.83
N PHE A 430 4.13 1.09 -23.95
CA PHE A 430 5.07 1.40 -22.86
C PHE A 430 5.06 2.86 -22.37
N VAL A 431 4.74 3.82 -23.24
CA VAL A 431 4.56 5.23 -22.84
C VAL A 431 3.32 5.39 -21.96
N THR A 432 2.20 4.74 -22.33
CA THR A 432 0.98 4.70 -21.53
C THR A 432 1.25 4.06 -20.17
N PHE A 433 1.96 2.93 -20.14
CA PHE A 433 2.37 2.27 -18.90
C PHE A 433 3.22 3.20 -18.03
N ALA A 434 4.28 3.79 -18.59
CA ALA A 434 5.17 4.69 -17.86
C ALA A 434 4.44 5.91 -17.29
N GLY A 435 3.47 6.47 -18.03
CA GLY A 435 2.65 7.58 -17.55
C GLY A 435 1.74 7.22 -16.38
N LYS A 436 1.30 5.96 -16.31
CA LYS A 436 0.48 5.45 -15.20
C LYS A 436 1.33 5.10 -13.98
N TYR A 437 2.52 4.53 -14.19
CA TYR A 437 3.40 4.10 -13.10
C TYR A 437 4.20 5.26 -12.51
N ASN A 438 4.88 6.06 -13.35
CA ASN A 438 5.79 7.15 -12.95
C ASN A 438 5.13 8.55 -12.98
N GLY A 439 3.93 8.67 -13.55
CA GLY A 439 3.27 9.95 -13.82
C GLY A 439 3.67 10.58 -15.16
N SER A 440 2.91 11.60 -15.59
CA SER A 440 3.01 12.16 -16.95
C SER A 440 4.29 12.97 -17.21
N GLY A 441 5.06 13.32 -16.20
CA GLY A 441 6.18 14.27 -16.32
C GLY A 441 7.38 13.76 -17.15
N GLN A 442 7.57 12.43 -17.27
CA GLN A 442 8.68 11.81 -18.00
C GLN A 442 8.25 10.57 -18.79
N MET A 443 6.95 10.39 -19.02
CA MET A 443 6.40 9.12 -19.53
C MET A 443 6.97 8.69 -20.89
N GLU A 444 7.28 9.64 -21.78
CA GLU A 444 7.86 9.36 -23.09
C GLU A 444 9.27 8.78 -22.95
N LYS A 445 10.06 9.35 -22.05
CA LYS A 445 11.45 8.93 -21.81
C LYS A 445 11.50 7.53 -21.20
N TYR A 446 10.73 7.29 -20.15
CA TYR A 446 10.65 5.98 -19.50
C TYR A 446 10.04 4.93 -20.43
N GLY A 447 8.97 5.27 -21.14
CA GLY A 447 8.35 4.38 -22.13
C GLY A 447 9.32 4.00 -23.25
N GLN A 448 10.16 4.93 -23.72
CA GLN A 448 11.20 4.63 -24.71
C GLN A 448 12.30 3.73 -24.14
N TRP A 449 12.70 3.91 -22.88
CA TRP A 449 13.67 3.01 -22.24
C TRP A 449 13.13 1.58 -22.12
N ILE A 450 11.87 1.42 -21.69
CA ILE A 450 11.21 0.12 -21.64
C ILE A 450 11.18 -0.49 -23.05
N ARG A 451 10.80 0.28 -24.07
CA ARG A 451 10.81 -0.18 -25.47
C ARG A 451 12.18 -0.67 -25.92
N ASN A 452 13.25 0.07 -25.62
CA ASN A 452 14.61 -0.33 -25.99
C ASN A 452 15.04 -1.65 -25.33
N HIS A 453 14.67 -1.87 -24.07
CA HIS A 453 14.94 -3.13 -23.38
C HIS A 453 14.09 -4.28 -23.92
N TYR A 454 12.82 -4.03 -24.22
CA TYR A 454 11.94 -5.02 -24.84
C TYR A 454 12.48 -5.47 -26.21
N ASP A 455 12.86 -4.53 -27.08
CA ASP A 455 13.42 -4.82 -28.39
C ASP A 455 14.77 -5.57 -28.29
N ALA A 456 15.55 -5.30 -27.24
CA ALA A 456 16.77 -6.04 -26.95
C ALA A 456 16.48 -7.47 -26.48
N TYR A 457 15.49 -7.68 -25.62
CA TYR A 457 15.03 -9.00 -25.18
C TYR A 457 14.58 -9.86 -26.36
N LYS A 458 13.75 -9.32 -27.25
CA LYS A 458 13.27 -10.04 -28.43
C LYS A 458 14.37 -10.48 -29.39
N LYS A 459 15.54 -9.83 -29.37
CA LYS A 459 16.72 -10.24 -30.15
C LYS A 459 17.56 -11.32 -29.47
N LEU A 460 17.48 -11.43 -28.15
CA LEU A 460 18.29 -12.35 -27.34
C LEU A 460 17.62 -13.71 -27.11
N ILE A 461 16.30 -13.79 -27.21
CA ILE A 461 15.53 -15.03 -27.00
C ILE A 461 15.38 -15.89 -28.26
N VAL A 462 16.05 -15.50 -29.35
CA VAL A 462 16.04 -16.23 -30.65
C VAL A 462 17.03 -17.38 -30.65
#